data_AF-A0A956SQ14-F1
#
_entry.id   AF-A0A956SQ14-F1
#
_cell.length_a   1.000
_cell.length_b   1.000
_cell.length_c   1.000
_cell.angle_alpha   90.00
_cell.angle_beta   90.00
_cell.angle_gamma   90.00
#
_symmetry.space_group_name_H-M   'P 1'
#
loop_
_entity.id
_entity.type
_entity.pdbx_description
1 polymer ?
#
loop_
_entity_poly.entity_id
_entity_poly.type
_entity_poly.pdbx_seq_one_letter_code
_entity_poly.pdbx_strand_id
1 'polypeptide(L)'
;MSAPRHAHVGWVLLAAACGSPGTAPTDGPGAAVGIEIELPVPRMQVGAPLQASARVVDAEGRQRTDRQVTWLSEDAGVASVDQFGVITGVAVGTARIVARSLELEAGVTVEVIPRRVARVETRTPKANVVWGSSTRVVATAFDGQGNVMVPGSLAWRSSWPDVVRVDQDGIATGV
;
A
#
# COMPACT_ATOMS: atom_id res chain seq x y z
N MET A 1 -12.22 -21.84 -20.77
CA MET A 1 -12.24 -20.78 -19.75
C MET A 1 -11.68 -21.39 -18.48
N SER A 2 -10.40 -21.14 -18.17
CA SER A 2 -9.66 -21.80 -17.10
C SER A 2 -9.62 -20.87 -15.89
N ALA A 3 -10.15 -21.31 -14.75
CA ALA A 3 -10.08 -20.56 -13.49
C ALA A 3 -8.68 -20.73 -12.84
N PRO A 4 -8.07 -19.66 -12.28
CA PRO A 4 -6.79 -19.80 -11.60
C PRO A 4 -6.97 -20.48 -10.24
N ARG A 5 -6.09 -21.46 -9.97
CA ARG A 5 -5.98 -22.19 -8.72
C ARG A 5 -5.45 -21.26 -7.62
N HIS A 6 -6.22 -21.08 -6.55
CA HIS A 6 -5.76 -20.40 -5.34
C HIS A 6 -4.74 -21.29 -4.62
N ALA A 7 -3.54 -20.74 -4.38
CA ALA A 7 -2.49 -21.40 -3.63
C ALA A 7 -2.82 -21.33 -2.13
N HIS A 8 -3.04 -22.49 -1.50
CA HIS A 8 -3.13 -22.60 -0.06
C HIS A 8 -1.71 -22.58 0.52
N VAL A 9 -1.34 -21.51 1.24
CA VAL A 9 -0.11 -21.47 2.03
C VAL A 9 -0.43 -22.04 3.42
N GLY A 10 0.35 -23.02 3.84
CA GLY A 10 0.11 -23.86 5.01
C GLY A 10 0.24 -23.16 6.35
N TRP A 11 -0.50 -23.68 7.33
CA TRP A 11 -0.60 -23.19 8.70
C TRP A 11 0.47 -23.82 9.61
N VAL A 12 1.04 -23.04 10.52
CA VAL A 12 1.81 -23.54 11.67
C VAL A 12 1.08 -23.08 12.94
N LEU A 13 0.50 -24.03 13.67
CA LEU A 13 -0.04 -23.83 15.00
C LEU A 13 1.03 -24.25 16.03
N LEU A 14 1.48 -23.32 16.87
CA LEU A 14 2.27 -23.65 18.06
C LEU A 14 1.42 -23.28 19.29
N ALA A 15 0.94 -24.27 20.02
CA ALA A 15 0.27 -24.09 21.30
C ALA A 15 1.18 -24.62 22.42
N ALA A 16 1.67 -23.73 23.28
CA ALA A 16 2.28 -24.09 24.56
C ALA A 16 1.27 -23.77 25.67
N ALA A 17 0.79 -24.79 26.37
CA ALA A 17 -0.17 -24.65 27.47
C ALA A 17 0.47 -25.05 28.80
N CYS A 18 0.41 -24.17 29.80
CA CYS A 18 0.30 -24.55 31.20
C CYS A 18 -0.17 -23.35 32.05
N GLY A 19 -1.26 -23.50 32.82
CA GLY A 19 -1.55 -22.61 33.96
C GLY A 19 -3.01 -22.26 34.26
N SER A 20 -3.65 -23.08 35.11
CA SER A 20 -4.72 -22.76 36.10
C SER A 20 -6.17 -22.52 35.64
N PRO A 21 -7.19 -23.11 36.33
CA PRO A 21 -8.60 -22.92 35.98
C PRO A 21 -9.17 -21.68 36.71
N GLY A 22 -9.06 -20.52 36.07
CA GLY A 22 -9.99 -19.41 36.30
C GLY A 22 -11.23 -19.65 35.43
N THR A 23 -12.43 -19.52 36.00
CA THR A 23 -13.70 -19.68 35.29
C THR A 23 -13.74 -18.82 34.02
N ALA A 24 -13.41 -19.42 32.88
CA ALA A 24 -13.62 -18.84 31.58
C ALA A 24 -15.13 -18.60 31.41
N PRO A 25 -15.56 -17.51 30.77
CA PRO A 25 -16.91 -17.46 30.25
C PRO A 25 -17.06 -18.72 29.38
N THR A 26 -17.97 -19.62 29.76
CA THR A 26 -18.29 -20.80 28.96
C THR A 26 -18.88 -20.30 27.66
N ASP A 27 -18.01 -20.10 26.67
CA ASP A 27 -18.37 -19.89 25.29
C ASP A 27 -19.20 -21.12 24.90
N GLY A 28 -20.43 -20.89 24.46
CA GLY A 28 -21.36 -21.97 24.14
C GLY A 28 -20.81 -22.86 23.01
N PRO A 29 -21.50 -23.96 22.69
CA PRO A 29 -21.15 -24.75 21.50
C PRO A 29 -21.08 -23.85 20.25
N GLY A 30 -19.89 -23.75 19.65
CA GLY A 30 -19.56 -22.77 18.60
C GLY A 30 -18.53 -21.69 18.98
N ALA A 31 -17.63 -21.99 19.91
CA ALA A 31 -16.56 -21.07 20.32
C ALA A 31 -15.69 -20.65 19.12
N ALA A 32 -15.30 -19.38 19.07
CA ALA A 32 -14.42 -18.87 18.01
C ALA A 32 -13.00 -19.40 18.21
N VAL A 33 -12.39 -19.95 17.15
CA VAL A 33 -11.06 -20.58 17.21
C VAL A 33 -10.04 -19.86 16.32
N GLY A 34 -10.49 -19.10 15.33
CA GLY A 34 -9.57 -18.42 14.43
C GLY A 34 -10.15 -17.24 13.68
N ILE A 35 -9.25 -16.51 13.03
CA ILE A 35 -9.55 -15.43 12.09
C ILE A 35 -8.95 -15.82 10.74
N GLU A 36 -9.76 -15.82 9.70
CA GLU A 36 -9.31 -16.02 8.33
C GLU A 36 -9.28 -14.66 7.63
N ILE A 37 -8.12 -14.29 7.11
CA ILE A 37 -7.93 -13.07 6.32
C ILE A 37 -7.80 -13.43 4.85
N GLU A 38 -8.52 -12.72 3.99
CA GLU A 38 -8.41 -12.83 2.54
C GLU A 38 -7.88 -11.53 1.95
N LEU A 39 -6.82 -11.64 1.14
CA LEU A 39 -6.33 -10.56 0.30
C LEU A 39 -6.46 -10.95 -1.17
N PRO A 40 -7.07 -10.10 -2.02
CA PRO A 40 -7.14 -10.34 -3.46
C PRO A 40 -5.75 -10.47 -4.10
N VAL A 41 -4.79 -9.69 -3.60
CA VAL A 41 -3.39 -9.70 -4.02
C VAL A 41 -2.49 -9.35 -2.82
N PRO A 42 -1.30 -9.96 -2.70
CA PRO A 42 -0.36 -9.68 -1.60
C PRO A 42 0.49 -8.41 -1.85
N ARG A 43 0.17 -7.63 -2.89
CA ARG A 43 0.95 -6.45 -3.28
C ARG A 43 0.07 -5.34 -3.82
N MET A 44 0.49 -4.10 -3.63
CA MET A 44 -0.22 -2.90 -4.05
C MET A 44 0.75 -1.78 -4.43
N GLN A 45 0.31 -0.82 -5.22
CA GLN A 45 1.10 0.39 -5.50
C GLN A 45 0.91 1.44 -4.40
N VAL A 46 1.93 2.25 -4.16
CA VAL A 46 1.80 3.45 -3.30
C VAL A 46 0.59 4.29 -3.74
N GLY A 47 -0.26 4.65 -2.78
CA GLY A 47 -1.48 5.44 -2.97
C GLY A 47 -2.67 4.69 -3.57
N ALA A 48 -2.51 3.45 -4.04
CA ALA A 48 -3.64 2.63 -4.47
C ALA A 48 -4.31 2.00 -3.24
N PRO A 49 -5.65 1.92 -3.16
CA PRO A 49 -6.33 1.19 -2.10
C PRO A 49 -6.35 -0.32 -2.40
N LEU A 50 -6.31 -1.15 -1.36
CA LEU A 50 -6.48 -2.60 -1.42
C LEU A 50 -7.47 -3.04 -0.33
N GLN A 51 -8.58 -3.62 -0.72
CA GLN A 51 -9.58 -4.16 0.22
C GLN A 51 -9.11 -5.52 0.75
N ALA A 52 -8.97 -5.64 2.07
CA ALA A 52 -8.88 -6.92 2.76
C ALA A 52 -10.24 -7.27 3.37
N SER A 53 -10.52 -8.57 3.52
CA SER A 53 -11.66 -9.07 4.27
C SER A 53 -11.19 -10.04 5.34
N ALA A 54 -11.93 -10.12 6.44
CA ALA A 54 -11.65 -11.06 7.51
C ALA A 54 -12.96 -11.64 8.04
N ARG A 55 -12.92 -12.92 8.42
CA ARG A 55 -14.02 -13.60 9.10
C ARG A 55 -13.51 -14.38 10.31
N VAL A 56 -14.31 -14.35 11.37
CA VAL A 56 -14.07 -15.19 12.56
C VAL A 56 -14.73 -16.54 12.32
N VAL A 57 -14.03 -17.63 12.62
CA VAL A 57 -14.49 -19.01 12.42
C VAL A 57 -14.46 -19.82 13.71
N ASP A 58 -15.39 -20.77 13.84
CA ASP A 58 -15.37 -21.78 14.91
C ASP A 58 -14.51 -23.00 14.56
N ALA A 59 -14.46 -23.98 15.45
CA ALA A 59 -13.71 -25.22 15.27
C ALA A 59 -14.15 -26.02 14.03
N GLU A 60 -15.39 -25.86 13.59
CA GLU A 60 -15.95 -26.50 12.40
C GLU A 60 -15.76 -25.66 11.12
N GLY A 61 -15.08 -24.51 11.21
CA GLY A 61 -14.85 -23.59 10.09
C GLY A 61 -16.07 -22.74 9.72
N ARG A 62 -17.12 -22.71 10.55
CA ARG A 62 -18.32 -21.91 10.28
C ARG A 62 -18.06 -20.46 10.69
N GLN A 63 -18.52 -19.54 9.85
CA GLN A 63 -18.40 -18.12 10.13
C GLN A 63 -19.25 -17.71 11.35
N ARG A 64 -18.63 -16.96 12.26
CA ARG A 64 -19.26 -16.33 13.42
C ARG A 64 -19.51 -14.85 13.10
N THR A 65 -20.78 -14.44 13.08
CA THR A 65 -21.21 -13.07 12.73
C THR A 65 -21.48 -12.18 13.93
N ASP A 66 -21.51 -12.76 15.13
CA ASP A 66 -21.64 -12.09 16.43
C ASP A 66 -20.30 -11.58 16.97
N ARG A 67 -19.20 -11.79 16.22
CA ARG A 67 -17.86 -11.34 16.58
C ARG A 67 -17.42 -10.25 15.60
N GLN A 68 -16.98 -9.12 16.15
CA GLN A 68 -16.43 -8.02 15.36
C GLN A 68 -14.93 -8.23 15.14
N VAL A 69 -14.46 -7.84 13.95
CA VAL A 69 -13.03 -7.76 13.63
C VAL A 69 -12.57 -6.32 13.73
N THR A 70 -11.42 -6.10 14.36
CA THR A 70 -10.69 -4.83 14.35
C THR A 70 -9.40 -4.98 13.56
N TRP A 71 -9.02 -3.94 12.84
CA TRP A 71 -7.82 -3.92 11.98
C TRP A 71 -6.73 -3.04 12.58
N LEU A 72 -5.49 -3.44 12.37
CA LEU A 72 -4.29 -2.69 12.73
C LEU A 72 -3.22 -2.91 11.67
N SER A 73 -2.39 -1.89 11.43
CA SER A 73 -1.13 -2.06 10.71
C SER A 73 0.02 -1.93 11.69
N GLU A 74 0.96 -2.88 11.66
CA GLU A 74 2.19 -2.79 12.45
C GLU A 74 3.17 -1.77 11.86
N ASP A 75 3.06 -1.48 10.56
CA ASP A 75 3.93 -0.55 9.81
C ASP A 75 3.11 0.51 9.08
N ALA A 76 2.40 1.37 9.84
CA ALA A 76 1.54 2.40 9.28
C ALA A 76 2.26 3.41 8.35
N GLY A 77 3.59 3.55 8.49
CA GLY A 77 4.42 4.37 7.58
C GLY A 77 4.64 3.73 6.21
N VAL A 78 4.42 2.42 6.07
CA VAL A 78 4.51 1.67 4.80
C VAL A 78 3.12 1.43 4.25
N ALA A 79 2.18 0.91 5.05
CA ALA A 79 0.78 0.78 4.68
C ALA A 79 -0.13 1.01 5.88
N SER A 80 -1.17 1.82 5.74
CA SER A 80 -2.21 2.01 6.75
C SER A 80 -3.43 1.16 6.43
N VAL A 81 -4.19 0.72 7.42
CA VAL A 81 -5.48 0.04 7.23
C VAL A 81 -6.56 0.78 8.02
N ASP A 82 -7.74 0.92 7.44
CA ASP A 82 -8.89 1.52 8.14
C ASP A 82 -9.76 0.47 8.86
N GLN A 83 -10.78 0.93 9.57
CA GLN A 83 -11.71 0.07 10.32
C GLN A 83 -12.55 -0.87 9.43
N PHE A 84 -12.62 -0.62 8.13
CA PHE A 84 -13.34 -1.43 7.15
C PHE A 84 -12.42 -2.40 6.40
N GLY A 85 -11.13 -2.46 6.76
CA GLY A 85 -10.14 -3.32 6.10
C GLY A 85 -9.61 -2.75 4.78
N VAL A 86 -9.78 -1.46 4.52
CA VAL A 86 -9.17 -0.80 3.35
C VAL A 86 -7.72 -0.45 3.70
N ILE A 87 -6.80 -1.12 3.03
CA ILE A 87 -5.36 -0.89 3.12
C ILE A 87 -4.97 0.19 2.12
N THR A 88 -4.16 1.17 2.53
CA THR A 88 -3.60 2.24 1.69
C THR A 88 -2.08 2.23 1.80
N GLY A 89 -1.39 2.14 0.66
CA GLY A 89 0.08 2.16 0.61
C GLY A 89 0.62 3.57 0.80
N VAL A 90 1.45 3.78 1.81
CA VAL A 90 2.04 5.07 2.19
C VAL A 90 3.45 5.21 1.61
N ALA A 91 4.29 4.18 1.75
CA ALA A 91 5.66 4.16 1.26
C ALA A 91 6.03 2.78 0.73
N VAL A 92 7.06 2.71 -0.13
CA VAL A 92 7.57 1.44 -0.65
C VAL A 92 8.15 0.61 0.49
N GLY A 93 7.79 -0.67 0.56
CA GLY A 93 8.24 -1.59 1.59
C GLY A 93 7.26 -2.73 1.80
N THR A 94 7.39 -3.43 2.92
CA THR A 94 6.44 -4.47 3.35
C THR A 94 5.82 -4.06 4.67
N ALA A 95 4.51 -4.26 4.82
CA ALA A 95 3.78 -3.99 6.05
C ALA A 95 3.01 -5.23 6.50
N ARG A 96 2.95 -5.46 7.81
CA ARG A 96 2.07 -6.50 8.38
C ARG A 96 0.74 -5.90 8.81
N ILE A 97 -0.34 -6.40 8.21
CA ILE A 97 -1.72 -6.05 8.53
C ILE A 97 -2.29 -7.14 9.44
N VAL A 98 -2.90 -6.71 10.55
CA VAL A 98 -3.36 -7.57 11.62
C VAL A 98 -4.87 -7.39 11.80
N ALA A 99 -5.59 -8.52 11.84
CA ALA A 99 -7.00 -8.59 12.20
C ALA A 99 -7.11 -9.20 13.61
N ARG A 100 -7.88 -8.55 14.49
CA ARG A 100 -8.11 -8.98 15.87
C ARG A 100 -9.59 -9.17 16.15
N SER A 101 -9.90 -10.14 17.00
CA SER A 101 -11.25 -10.34 17.55
C SER A 101 -11.14 -10.99 18.92
N LEU A 102 -11.48 -10.25 19.98
CA LEU A 102 -11.28 -10.68 21.37
C LEU A 102 -9.82 -11.10 21.62
N GLU A 103 -9.58 -12.37 21.94
CA GLU A 103 -8.25 -12.95 22.20
C GLU A 103 -7.59 -13.54 20.94
N LEU A 104 -8.29 -13.50 19.80
CA LEU A 104 -7.80 -14.02 18.52
C LEU A 104 -7.08 -12.92 17.73
N GLU A 105 -6.01 -13.33 17.04
CA GLU A 105 -5.24 -12.49 16.13
C GLU A 105 -4.83 -13.29 14.90
N ALA A 106 -4.93 -12.67 13.73
CA ALA A 106 -4.32 -13.15 12.49
C ALA A 106 -3.58 -12.01 11.80
N GLY A 107 -2.49 -12.33 11.11
CA GLY A 107 -1.66 -11.35 10.42
C GLY A 107 -1.34 -11.77 9.00
N VAL A 108 -1.22 -10.79 8.11
CA VAL A 108 -0.85 -10.99 6.71
C VAL A 108 0.09 -9.89 6.24
N THR A 109 1.00 -10.23 5.35
CA THR A 109 1.98 -9.27 4.81
C THR A 109 1.50 -8.72 3.48
N VAL A 110 1.62 -7.40 3.31
CA VAL A 110 1.39 -6.71 2.04
C VAL A 110 2.68 -6.03 1.59
N GLU A 111 3.02 -6.19 0.32
CA GLU A 111 4.14 -5.50 -0.33
C GLU A 111 3.63 -4.23 -1.04
N VAL A 112 4.17 -3.08 -0.65
CA VAL A 112 3.91 -1.79 -1.30
C VAL A 112 5.03 -1.50 -2.30
N ILE A 113 4.68 -1.45 -3.58
CA ILE A 113 5.61 -1.22 -4.69
C ILE A 113 5.49 0.20 -5.25
N PRO A 114 6.55 0.76 -5.87
CA PRO A 114 6.49 2.10 -6.44
C PRO A 114 5.54 2.17 -7.64
N ARG A 115 4.90 3.34 -7.81
CA ARG A 115 4.27 3.70 -9.10
C ARG A 115 5.37 3.91 -10.13
N ARG A 116 5.15 3.41 -11.36
CA ARG A 116 6.09 3.60 -12.47
C ARG A 116 5.65 4.81 -13.29
N VAL A 117 6.62 5.67 -13.64
CA VAL A 117 6.41 6.74 -14.61
C VAL A 117 6.23 6.11 -15.99
N ALA A 118 5.11 6.40 -16.64
CA ALA A 118 4.82 5.96 -18.00
C ALA A 118 5.03 7.09 -19.02
N ARG A 119 4.82 8.34 -18.60
CA ARG A 119 4.94 9.52 -19.46
C ARG A 119 5.43 10.71 -18.66
N VAL A 120 6.21 11.57 -19.33
CA VAL A 120 6.58 12.89 -18.82
C VAL A 120 6.11 13.91 -19.85
N GLU A 121 5.43 14.95 -19.40
CA GLU A 121 5.04 16.08 -20.23
C GLU A 121 5.70 17.35 -19.71
N THR A 122 6.28 18.13 -20.61
CA THR A 122 6.85 19.43 -20.28
C THR A 122 5.88 20.53 -20.67
N ARG A 123 5.62 21.46 -19.75
CA ARG A 123 4.98 22.72 -20.03
C ARG A 123 6.03 23.82 -19.95
N THR A 124 6.32 24.40 -21.11
CA THR A 124 7.12 25.60 -21.23
C THR A 124 6.18 26.73 -21.63
N PRO A 125 6.03 27.80 -20.83
CA PRO A 125 5.41 29.02 -21.34
C PRO A 125 6.14 29.41 -22.62
N LYS A 126 5.42 29.77 -23.69
CA LYS A 126 6.05 30.26 -24.93
C LYS A 126 6.85 31.52 -24.56
N ALA A 127 8.16 31.35 -24.38
CA ALA A 127 9.04 32.37 -23.84
C ALA A 127 10.26 32.44 -24.75
N ASN A 128 10.53 33.63 -25.27
CA ASN A 128 11.83 33.94 -25.85
C ASN A 128 12.78 34.17 -24.67
N VAL A 129 13.65 33.20 -24.39
CA VAL A 129 14.72 33.38 -23.41
C VAL A 129 15.82 34.19 -24.10
N VAL A 130 15.83 35.50 -23.85
CA VAL A 130 16.93 36.39 -24.28
C VAL A 130 18.07 36.32 -23.27
N TRP A 131 19.25 36.79 -23.68
CA TRP A 131 20.46 36.78 -22.85
C TRP A 131 20.21 37.38 -21.46
N GLY A 132 20.66 36.68 -20.42
CA GLY A 132 20.50 37.09 -19.02
C GLY A 132 19.07 36.95 -18.44
N SER A 133 18.09 36.51 -19.24
CA SER A 133 16.73 36.22 -18.77
C SER A 133 16.55 34.75 -18.42
N SER A 134 15.63 34.48 -17.49
CA SER A 134 15.28 33.12 -17.05
C SER A 134 13.81 32.81 -17.26
N THR A 135 13.48 31.57 -17.58
CA THR A 135 12.11 31.05 -17.60
C THR A 135 12.02 29.74 -16.84
N ARG A 136 10.85 29.43 -16.28
CA ARG A 136 10.61 28.15 -15.61
C ARG A 136 10.03 27.14 -16.59
N VAL A 137 10.71 26.01 -16.71
CA VAL A 137 10.19 24.81 -17.37
C VAL A 137 9.59 23.92 -16.30
N VAL A 138 8.33 23.51 -16.48
CA VAL A 138 7.65 22.60 -15.57
C VAL A 138 7.53 21.25 -16.26
N ALA A 139 7.95 20.18 -15.61
CA ALA A 139 7.68 18.82 -16.08
C ALA A 139 6.74 18.11 -15.10
N THR A 140 5.74 17.45 -15.66
CA THR A 140 4.77 16.64 -14.91
C THR A 140 4.93 15.19 -15.35
N ALA A 141 5.17 14.31 -14.38
CA ALA A 141 5.20 12.87 -14.62
C ALA A 141 3.79 12.28 -14.44
N PHE A 142 3.47 11.24 -15.20
CA PHE A 142 2.21 10.51 -15.12
C PHE A 142 2.49 9.01 -15.03
N ASP A 143 1.65 8.28 -14.29
CA ASP A 143 1.66 6.81 -14.30
C ASP A 143 0.98 6.24 -15.55
N GLY A 144 0.91 4.91 -15.64
CA GLY A 144 0.25 4.20 -16.74
C GLY A 144 -1.26 4.43 -16.84
N GLN A 145 -1.87 4.99 -15.78
CA GLN A 145 -3.29 5.29 -15.67
C GLN A 145 -3.58 6.78 -15.93
N GLY A 146 -2.56 7.59 -16.21
CA GLY A 146 -2.70 9.03 -16.47
C GLY A 146 -2.81 9.89 -15.21
N ASN A 147 -2.60 9.31 -14.02
CA ASN A 147 -2.59 10.06 -12.77
C ASN A 147 -1.25 10.79 -12.62
N VAL A 148 -1.29 12.04 -12.19
CA VAL A 148 -0.07 12.81 -11.91
C VAL A 148 0.77 12.10 -10.84
N MET A 149 2.06 12.07 -11.08
CA MET A 149 3.09 11.67 -10.13
C MET A 149 3.89 12.93 -9.78
N VAL A 150 4.15 13.14 -8.49
CA VAL A 150 5.14 14.12 -8.04
C VAL A 150 6.49 13.40 -8.06
N PRO A 151 7.35 13.60 -9.07
CA PRO A 151 8.65 12.95 -9.09
C PRO A 151 9.48 13.46 -7.91
N GLY A 152 10.07 12.55 -7.13
CA GLY A 152 10.97 12.92 -6.03
C GLY A 152 12.26 13.60 -6.49
N SER A 153 12.62 13.47 -7.77
CA SER A 153 13.65 14.25 -8.45
C SER A 153 13.44 14.21 -9.97
N LEU A 154 13.68 15.33 -10.64
CA LEU A 154 13.73 15.43 -12.09
C LEU A 154 15.16 15.77 -12.51
N ALA A 155 15.67 15.06 -13.53
CA ALA A 155 16.95 15.38 -14.13
C ALA A 155 16.72 16.28 -15.35
N TRP A 156 17.26 17.50 -15.29
CA TRP A 156 17.20 18.45 -16.39
C TRP A 156 18.52 18.52 -17.13
N ARG A 157 18.46 18.67 -18.45
CA ARG A 157 19.63 18.89 -19.28
C ARG A 157 19.26 19.76 -20.47
N SER A 158 20.09 20.76 -20.75
CA SER A 158 20.02 21.53 -21.99
C SER A 158 20.76 20.79 -23.10
N SER A 159 20.19 20.78 -24.31
CA SER A 159 20.90 20.34 -25.51
C SER A 159 21.97 21.35 -25.94
N TRP A 160 21.80 22.63 -25.60
CA TRP A 160 22.72 23.74 -25.93
C TRP A 160 23.10 24.54 -24.68
N PRO A 161 23.96 23.99 -23.81
CA PRO A 161 24.31 24.61 -22.53
C PRO A 161 25.10 25.92 -22.66
N ASP A 162 25.65 26.22 -23.84
CA ASP A 162 26.33 27.50 -24.12
C ASP A 162 25.38 28.59 -24.61
N VAL A 163 24.09 28.27 -24.80
CA VAL A 163 23.04 29.23 -25.20
C VAL A 163 22.00 29.35 -24.09
N VAL A 164 21.57 28.22 -23.54
CA VAL A 164 20.62 28.15 -22.42
C VAL A 164 21.07 27.08 -21.45
N ARG A 165 21.28 27.44 -20.19
CA ARG A 165 21.51 26.48 -19.09
C ARG A 165 20.21 26.24 -18.35
N VAL A 166 19.98 25.01 -17.89
CA VAL A 166 18.85 24.67 -17.03
C VAL A 166 19.38 24.08 -15.74
N ASP A 167 18.85 24.52 -14.61
CA ASP A 167 19.21 24.01 -13.29
C ASP A 167 18.31 22.82 -12.86
N GLN A 168 18.57 22.30 -11.66
CA GLN A 168 17.80 21.20 -11.06
C GLN A 168 16.35 21.57 -10.74
N ASP A 169 16.05 22.87 -10.62
CA ASP A 169 14.71 23.39 -10.29
C ASP A 169 13.88 23.69 -11.55
N GLY A 170 14.44 23.42 -12.73
CA GLY A 170 13.82 23.65 -14.04
C GLY A 170 13.90 25.11 -14.49
N ILE A 171 14.80 25.92 -13.93
CA ILE A 171 15.02 27.30 -14.37
C ILE A 171 16.00 27.31 -15.53
N ALA A 172 15.49 27.67 -16.71
CA ALA A 172 16.26 27.82 -17.93
C ALA A 172 16.70 29.28 -18.11
N THR A 173 18.01 29.53 -18.12
CA THR A 173 18.63 30.86 -18.22
C THR A 173 19.45 30.99 -19.49
N GLY A 174 19.25 32.06 -20.25
CA GLY A 174 20.07 32.40 -21.41
C GLY A 174 21.45 32.89 -20.97
N VAL A 175 22.52 32.30 -21.51
CA VAL A 175 23.91 32.57 -21.13
C VAL A 175 24.71 33.22 -22.25
#